data_AF-A0A0D3C4W1-F1
#
_entry.id   AF-A0A0D3C4W1-F1
#
_cell.length_a   1.000
_cell.length_b   1.000
_cell.length_c   1.000
_cell.angle_alpha   90.00
_cell.angle_beta   90.00
_cell.angle_gamma   90.00
#
_symmetry.space_group_name_H-M   'P 1'
#
loop_
_entity.id
_entity.type
_entity.pdbx_description
1 polymer ?
#
loop_
_entity_poly.entity_id
_entity_poly.type
_entity_poly.pdbx_seq_one_letter_code
_entity_poly.pdbx_strand_id
1 'polypeptide(L)' 'MDLSAYLPVKMKKVVVRTREDVESSKKLRSKNATFYLSFTSCGGLECRGIIRRTTDGIPQHMSLQVKCWIDS' A
#
# COMPACT_ATOMS: atom_id res chain seq x y z
N MET A 1 3.86 1.03 -21.41
CA MET A 1 3.57 -0.26 -20.75
C MET A 1 2.06 -0.38 -20.67
N ASP A 2 1.47 -1.39 -21.30
CA ASP A 2 0.02 -1.62 -21.22
C ASP A 2 -0.31 -2.26 -19.86
N LEU A 3 -1.13 -1.58 -19.07
CA LEU A 3 -1.55 -2.00 -17.73
C LEU A 3 -2.95 -2.62 -17.72
N SER A 4 -3.59 -2.75 -18.88
CA SER A 4 -4.95 -3.29 -19.04
C SER A 4 -5.11 -4.69 -18.47
N ALA A 5 -4.07 -5.54 -18.57
CA ALA A 5 -4.08 -6.89 -17.99
C ALA A 5 -3.98 -6.90 -16.44
N TYR A 6 -3.59 -5.79 -15.83
CA TYR A 6 -3.34 -5.68 -14.39
C TYR A 6 -4.37 -4.79 -13.68
N LEU A 7 -5.32 -4.21 -14.42
CA LEU A 7 -6.32 -3.29 -13.93
C LEU A 7 -7.71 -3.62 -14.51
N PRO A 8 -8.79 -3.37 -13.75
CA PRO A 8 -8.81 -2.78 -12.41
C PRO A 8 -8.57 -3.81 -11.30
N VAL A 9 -7.83 -3.41 -10.26
CA VAL A 9 -7.81 -4.12 -8.97
C VAL A 9 -8.93 -3.59 -8.07
N LYS A 10 -9.70 -4.48 -7.44
CA LYS A 10 -10.77 -4.09 -6.53
C LYS A 10 -10.25 -4.07 -5.10
N MET A 11 -9.98 -2.88 -4.56
CA MET A 11 -9.53 -2.73 -3.18
C MET A 11 -10.66 -3.12 -2.20
N LYS A 12 -10.36 -4.00 -1.24
CA LYS A 12 -11.30 -4.40 -0.18
C LYS A 12 -11.04 -3.70 1.13
N LYS A 13 -9.77 -3.69 1.56
CA LYS A 13 -9.38 -3.13 2.85
C LYS A 13 -7.98 -2.55 2.79
N VAL A 14 -7.82 -1.39 3.41
CA VAL A 14 -6.53 -0.75 3.66
C VAL A 14 -6.41 -0.46 5.15
N VAL A 15 -5.34 -0.94 5.78
CA VAL A 15 -4.97 -0.55 7.13
C VAL A 15 -3.63 0.18 7.06
N VAL A 16 -3.58 1.38 7.62
CA VAL A 16 -2.38 2.21 7.65
C VAL A 16 -1.79 2.21 9.05
N ARG A 17 -0.50 1.89 9.15
CA ARG A 17 0.28 1.96 10.38
C ARG A 17 1.42 2.96 10.21
N THR A 18 1.55 3.84 11.18
CA THR A 18 2.62 4.84 11.31
C THR A 18 3.44 4.51 12.55
N ARG A 19 4.65 5.06 12.65
CA ARG A 19 5.46 4.90 13.88
C ARG A 19 4.92 5.78 15.00
N GLU A 20 4.57 7.00 14.64
CA GLU A 20 3.98 7.98 15.54
C GLU A 20 2.50 7.68 15.74
N ASP A 21 2.00 7.88 16.96
CA ASP A 21 0.58 7.83 17.22
C ASP A 21 -0.07 9.12 16.71
N VAL A 22 -0.65 9.02 15.52
CA VAL A 22 -1.33 10.12 14.84
C VAL A 22 -2.79 9.77 14.61
N GLU A 23 -3.64 10.79 14.63
CA GLU A 23 -5.06 10.64 14.30
C GLU A 23 -5.25 9.91 12.97
N SER A 24 -6.26 9.05 12.89
CA SER A 24 -6.50 8.19 11.72
C SER A 24 -6.59 8.96 10.40
N SER A 25 -7.15 10.17 10.41
CA SER A 25 -7.24 11.07 9.25
C SER A 25 -5.88 11.58 8.76
N LYS A 26 -4.87 11.61 9.64
CA LYS A 26 -3.52 12.12 9.36
C LYS A 26 -2.54 11.02 8.95
N LYS A 27 -2.83 9.74 9.24
CA LYS A 27 -1.96 8.59 8.92
C LYS A 27 -1.51 8.53 7.46
N LEU A 28 -2.39 8.90 6.52
CA LEU A 28 -2.06 8.93 5.09
C LEU A 28 -1.01 9.99 4.73
N ARG A 29 -0.97 11.09 5.48
CA ARG A 29 -0.05 12.22 5.29
C ARG A 29 1.29 12.03 6.04
N SER A 30 1.40 11.02 6.89
CA SER A 30 2.65 10.72 7.61
C SER A 30 3.78 10.37 6.65
N LYS A 31 4.95 10.96 6.85
CA LYS A 31 6.14 10.74 6.01
C LYS A 31 6.45 9.25 5.83
N ASN A 32 6.51 8.53 6.93
CA ASN A 32 6.72 7.09 6.97
C ASN A 32 5.42 6.37 7.32
N ALA A 33 5.04 5.37 6.51
CA ALA A 33 3.82 4.60 6.73
C ALA A 33 3.95 3.20 6.13
N THR A 34 3.32 2.22 6.77
CA THR A 34 3.12 0.87 6.25
C THR A 34 1.64 0.65 5.98
N PHE A 35 1.34 0.27 4.74
CA PHE A 35 0.00 0.00 4.24
C PHE A 35 -0.17 -1.51 4.13
N TYR A 36 -1.19 -2.03 4.80
CA TYR A 36 -1.62 -3.42 4.69
C TYR A 36 -2.88 -3.44 3.84
N LEU A 37 -2.85 -4.21 2.76
CA LEU A 37 -3.84 -4.19 1.70
C LEU A 37 -4.48 -5.57 1.58
N SER A 38 -5.78 -5.58 1.32
CA SER A 38 -6.51 -6.73 0.77
C SER A 38 -7.27 -6.24 -0.46
N PHE A 39 -7.14 -6.96 -1.56
CA PHE A 39 -7.72 -6.58 -2.85
C PHE A 39 -7.97 -7.81 -3.73
N THR A 40 -8.94 -7.72 -4.63
CA THR A 40 -9.15 -8.70 -5.70
C THR A 40 -8.40 -8.26 -6.95
N SER A 41 -7.61 -9.15 -7.55
CA SER A 41 -6.90 -8.90 -8.81
C SER A 41 -7.84 -8.94 -10.02
N CYS A 42 -7.36 -8.48 -11.18
CA CYS A 42 -8.13 -8.51 -12.43
C CYS A 42 -8.59 -9.94 -12.83
N GLY A 43 -7.90 -10.97 -12.36
CA GLY A 43 -8.27 -12.38 -12.56
C GLY A 43 -9.21 -12.97 -11.51
N GLY A 44 -9.77 -12.14 -10.62
CA GLY A 44 -10.66 -12.60 -9.54
C GLY A 44 -9.93 -13.22 -8.35
N LEU A 45 -8.59 -13.22 -8.34
CA LEU A 45 -7.81 -13.77 -7.24
C LEU A 45 -7.82 -12.82 -6.06
N GLU A 46 -8.02 -13.36 -4.87
CA GLU A 46 -7.90 -12.63 -3.62
C GLU A 46 -6.42 -12.48 -3.27
N CYS A 47 -6.00 -11.25 -2.97
CA CYS A 47 -4.61 -10.91 -2.72
C CYS A 47 -4.46 -10.11 -1.44
N ARG A 48 -3.30 -10.27 -0.80
CA ARG A 48 -2.81 -9.38 0.25
C ARG A 48 -1.55 -8.66 -0.21
N GLY A 49 -1.32 -7.49 0.37
CA GLY A 49 -0.15 -6.69 0.08
C GLY A 49 0.35 -5.91 1.30
N ILE A 50 1.65 -5.71 1.34
CA ILE A 50 2.29 -4.76 2.26
C ILE A 50 3.08 -3.78 1.41
N ILE A 51 2.80 -2.50 1.58
CA ILE A 51 3.59 -1.41 1.02
C ILE A 51 4.18 -0.63 2.18
N ARG A 52 5.50 -0.50 2.22
CA ARG A 52 6.19 0.35 3.19
C ARG A 52 6.77 1.56 2.47
N ARG A 53 6.30 2.75 2.87
CA ARG A 53 6.83 4.04 2.44
C ARG A 53 7.80 4.56 3.49
N THR A 54 9.00 4.91 3.05
CA THR A 54 10.02 5.57 3.88
C THR A 54 10.63 6.77 3.18
N THR A 55 11.00 7.78 3.95
CA THR A 55 11.83 8.92 3.51
C THR A 55 12.93 9.15 4.54
N ASP A 56 14.08 9.62 4.09
CA ASP A 56 15.21 10.03 4.92
C ASP A 56 15.13 11.50 5.36
N GLY A 57 14.07 12.21 4.96
CA GLY A 57 13.86 13.62 5.27
C GLY A 57 14.37 14.58 4.19
N ILE A 58 15.12 14.09 3.20
CA ILE A 58 15.49 14.90 2.03
C ILE A 58 14.24 15.06 1.15
N PRO A 59 13.88 16.30 0.74
CA PRO A 59 12.75 16.51 -0.15
C PRO A 59 12.85 15.62 -1.39
N GLN A 60 11.74 15.01 -1.77
CA GLN A 60 11.61 14.14 -2.95
C GLN A 60 12.34 12.78 -2.86
N HIS A 61 13.12 12.52 -1.79
CA HIS A 61 13.72 11.21 -1.58
C HIS A 61 12.75 10.28 -0.82
N MET A 62 12.15 9.36 -1.57
CA MET A 62 11.18 8.38 -1.08
C MET A 62 11.57 6.98 -1.59
N SER A 63 11.45 5.99 -0.70
CA SER A 63 11.54 4.58 -1.06
C SER A 63 10.21 3.87 -0.78
N LEU A 64 9.84 2.98 -1.70
CA LEU A 64 8.71 2.06 -1.58
C LEU A 64 9.23 0.63 -1.59
N GLN A 65 8.92 -0.11 -0.53
CA GLN A 65 9.11 -1.57 -0.49
C GLN A 65 7.74 -2.22 -0.60
N VAL A 66 7.61 -3.17 -1.51
CA VAL A 66 6.33 -3.79 -1.87
C VAL A 66 6.45 -5.30 -1.79
N LYS A 67 5.50 -5.95 -1.13
CA LYS A 67 5.32 -7.41 -1.16
C LYS A 67 3.84 -7.72 -1.35
N CYS A 68 3.53 -8.57 -2.33
CA CYS A 68 2.17 -9.00 -2.65
C CYS A 68 2.12 -10.53 -2.70
N TRP A 69 0.99 -11.14 -2.35
CA TRP A 69 0.77 -12.58 -2.48
C TRP A 69 -0.72 -12.88 -2.61
N ILE A 70 -1.05 -14.04 -3.18
CA ILE A 70 -2.41 -14.58 -3.24
C ILE A 70 -2.79 -15.03 -1.84
N ASP A 71 -3.99 -14.63 -1.40
CA ASP A 71 -4.58 -15.02 -0.12
C ASP A 71 -5.27 -16.38 -0.31
N SER A 72 -4.57 -17.46 0.06
CA SER A 72 -5.04 -18.85 -0.05
C SER A 72 -6.02 -19.23 1.06
#